data_AF-A0ABD2B936-F1
#
_entry.id   AF-A0ABD2B936-F1
#
_cell.length_a   1.000
_cell.length_b   1.000
_cell.length_c   1.000
_cell.angle_alpha   90.00
_cell.angle_beta   90.00
_cell.angle_gamma   90.00
#
_symmetry.space_group_name_H-M   'P 1'
#
loop_
_entity.id
_entity.type
_entity.pdbx_description
1 polymer ?
#
loop_
_entity_poly.entity_id
_entity_poly.type
_entity_poly.pdbx_seq_one_letter_code
_entity_poly.pdbx_strand_id
1 'polypeptide(L)' 'MSNVLITISKNWVCSDKPLDTPVLCPSGDIERVSAGHTVHEMSSSSCIDSLFRFIEDRYKSIHDTAKA' A
#
# COMPACT_ATOMS: atom_id res chain seq x y z
N MET A 1 -3.51 -6.74 -14.60
CA MET A 1 -4.38 -6.53 -13.43
C MET A 1 -5.64 -5.77 -13.87
N SER A 2 -6.79 -5.89 -13.20
CA SER A 2 -7.92 -5.01 -13.51
C SER A 2 -7.57 -3.56 -13.12
N ASN A 3 -8.03 -2.58 -13.91
CA ASN A 3 -7.72 -1.16 -13.67
C ASN A 3 -8.19 -0.71 -12.27
N VAL A 4 -9.33 -1.25 -11.81
CA VAL A 4 -9.84 -1.00 -10.46
C VAL A 4 -8.86 -1.43 -9.37
N LEU A 5 -8.24 -2.61 -9.48
CA LEU A 5 -7.28 -3.08 -8.46
C LEU A 5 -6.02 -2.20 -8.42
N ILE A 6 -5.56 -1.73 -9.58
CA ILE A 6 -4.39 -0.83 -9.64
C ILE A 6 -4.67 0.49 -8.91
N THR A 7 -5.88 1.03 -9.02
CA THR A 7 -6.21 2.35 -8.46
C THR A 7 -6.58 2.32 -6.98
N ILE A 8 -7.03 1.19 -6.43
CA ILE A 8 -7.50 1.09 -5.04
C ILE A 8 -6.53 0.36 -4.11
N SER A 9 -5.52 -0.34 -4.63
CA SER A 9 -4.61 -1.15 -3.83
C SER A 9 -3.24 -0.50 -3.64
N LYS A 10 -2.51 -0.98 -2.64
CA LYS A 10 -1.09 -0.66 -2.37
C LYS A 10 -0.40 -1.95 -1.93
N ASN A 11 0.84 -2.14 -2.35
CA ASN A 11 1.61 -3.35 -2.08
C ASN A 11 2.85 -3.01 -1.23
N TRP A 12 2.91 -3.55 -0.01
CA TRP A 12 4.08 -3.44 0.86
C TRP A 12 4.99 -4.63 0.62
N VAL A 13 6.22 -4.38 0.15
CA VAL A 13 7.19 -5.40 -0.25
C VAL A 13 8.45 -5.34 0.59
N CYS A 14 9.17 -6.46 0.68
CA CYS A 14 10.48 -6.50 1.31
C CYS A 14 11.43 -5.53 0.59
N SER A 15 12.05 -4.64 1.35
CA SER A 15 13.08 -3.74 0.87
C SER A 15 13.93 -3.27 2.05
N ASP A 16 15.19 -3.00 1.76
CA ASP A 16 16.15 -2.34 2.65
C ASP A 16 15.86 -0.85 2.89
N LYS A 17 14.85 -0.28 2.23
CA LYS A 17 14.43 1.11 2.40
C LYS A 17 13.48 1.27 3.60
N PRO A 18 13.36 2.48 4.18
CA PRO A 18 12.37 2.76 5.21
C PRO A 18 10.93 2.45 4.77
N LEU A 19 10.07 2.12 5.75
CA LEU A 19 8.62 1.89 5.54
C LEU A 19 8.01 3.00 4.67
N ASP A 20 7.10 2.61 3.78
CA ASP A 20 6.35 3.48 2.84
C ASP A 20 7.19 4.13 1.74
N THR A 21 8.51 3.88 1.67
CA THR A 21 9.33 4.41 0.58
C THR A 21 8.93 3.76 -0.75
N PRO A 22 8.68 4.52 -1.83
CA PRO A 22 8.39 3.95 -3.14
C PRO A 22 9.49 2.99 -3.64
N VAL A 23 9.06 1.85 -4.17
CA VAL A 23 9.91 0.82 -4.77
C VAL A 23 9.58 0.73 -6.27
N LEU A 24 10.54 0.28 -7.08
CA LEU A 24 10.35 0.11 -8.51
C LEU A 24 9.08 -0.72 -8.77
N CYS A 25 8.13 -0.10 -9.47
CA CYS A 25 6.86 -0.71 -9.86
C CYS A 25 6.81 -0.85 -11.39
N PRO A 26 6.55 -2.04 -11.93
CA PRO A 26 6.28 -2.21 -13.36
C PRO A 26 5.08 -1.36 -13.81
N SER A 27 5.13 -0.84 -15.04
CA SER A 27 4.01 -0.09 -15.61
C SER A 27 2.74 -0.96 -15.66
N GLY A 28 1.63 -0.44 -15.14
CA GLY A 28 0.34 -1.15 -15.12
C GLY A 28 0.18 -2.17 -13.99
N ASP A 29 0.96 -2.02 -12.91
CA ASP A 29 0.87 -2.83 -11.70
C ASP A 29 0.52 -1.98 -10.46
N ILE A 30 0.17 -2.63 -9.36
CA ILE A 30 -0.16 -1.99 -8.08
C ILE A 30 1.07 -1.27 -7.53
N GLU A 31 0.90 -0.02 -7.09
CA GLU A 31 1.96 0.77 -6.46
C GLU A 31 2.65 -0.01 -5.33
N ARG A 32 3.99 -0.05 -5.37
CA ARG A 32 4.82 -0.78 -4.42
C ARG A 32 5.56 0.17 -3.49
N VAL A 33 5.49 -0.10 -2.21
CA VAL A 33 6.22 0.60 -1.16
C VAL A 33 6.98 -0.38 -0.28
N SER A 34 8.04 0.08 0.36
CA SER A 34 8.82 -0.75 1.28
C SER A 34 8.02 -1.07 2.55
N ALA A 35 8.14 -2.31 3.02
CA ALA A 35 7.68 -2.74 4.35
C ALA A 35 8.70 -2.42 5.48
N GLY A 36 9.89 -1.91 5.15
CA GLY A 36 10.90 -1.51 6.13
C GLY A 36 11.88 -2.62 6.56
N HIS A 37 11.88 -3.77 5.89
CA HIS A 37 12.78 -4.90 6.16
C HIS A 37 12.93 -5.81 4.93
N THR A 38 13.87 -6.74 5.00
CA THR A 38 14.22 -7.66 3.91
C THR A 38 13.64 -9.08 4.03
N VAL A 39 13.01 -9.43 5.16
CA VAL A 39 12.44 -10.78 5.43
C VAL A 39 10.95 -10.87 5.09
N HIS A 40 10.54 -11.67 4.11
CA HIS A 40 9.15 -11.74 3.62
C HIS A 40 8.10 -11.95 4.71
N GLU A 41 8.35 -12.88 5.62
CA GLU A 41 7.45 -13.29 6.68
C GLU A 41 7.16 -12.15 7.68
N MET A 42 8.02 -11.13 7.74
CA MET A 42 7.83 -9.95 8.59
C MET A 42 7.01 -8.83 7.91
N SER A 43 6.65 -8.96 6.63
CA SER A 43 5.99 -7.88 5.86
C SER A 43 4.70 -7.42 6.51
N SER A 44 3.83 -8.37 6.86
CA SER A 44 2.51 -8.06 7.43
C SER A 44 2.60 -7.36 8.78
N SER A 45 3.51 -7.80 9.66
CA SER A 45 3.68 -7.17 10.97
C SER A 45 4.37 -5.81 10.86
N SER A 46 5.33 -5.67 9.95
CA SER A 46 6.12 -4.45 9.82
C SER A 46 5.36 -3.31 9.14
N CYS A 47 4.40 -3.62 8.25
CA CYS A 47 3.59 -2.60 7.59
C CYS A 47 2.22 -2.36 8.23
N ILE A 48 1.87 -3.08 9.31
CA ILE A 48 0.50 -3.13 9.85
C ILE A 48 -0.11 -1.74 10.11
N ASP A 49 0.65 -0.83 10.72
CA ASP A 49 0.19 0.52 11.03
C ASP A 49 -0.06 1.34 9.76
N SER A 50 0.83 1.22 8.77
CA SER A 50 0.67 1.90 7.48
C SER A 50 -0.50 1.33 6.67
N LEU A 51 -0.69 0.01 6.72
CA LEU A 51 -1.81 -0.66 6.08
C LEU A 51 -3.15 -0.16 6.64
N PHE A 52 -3.30 -0.10 7.96
CA PHE A 52 -4.53 0.39 8.56
C PHE A 52 -4.78 1.86 8.27
N ARG A 53 -3.74 2.72 8.32
CA ARG A 53 -3.85 4.12 7.90
C ARG A 53 -4.32 4.25 6.46
N PHE A 54 -3.75 3.45 5.54
CA PHE A 54 -4.17 3.43 4.15
C PHE A 54 -5.65 3.05 3.99
N ILE A 55 -6.11 2.01 4.68
CA ILE A 55 -7.51 1.57 4.63
C ILE A 55 -8.43 2.67 5.18
N GLU A 56 -8.07 3.31 6.29
CA GLU A 56 -8.85 4.41 6.87
C GLU A 56 -8.96 5.61 5.93
N ASP A 57 -7.86 6.03 5.31
CA ASP A 57 -7.84 7.16 4.38
C ASP A 57 -8.71 6.88 3.17
N ARG A 58 -8.69 5.65 2.65
CA ARG A 58 -9.57 5.20 1.55
C ARG A 58 -11.03 5.20 1.98
N TYR A 59 -11.33 4.68 3.16
CA TYR A 59 -12.69 4.66 3.69
C TYR A 59 -13.25 6.07 3.84
N LYS A 60 -12.49 6.98 4.45
CA LYS A 60 -12.88 8.40 4.61
C LYS A 60 -13.11 9.06 3.26
N SER A 61 -12.19 8.90 2.31
CA SER A 61 -12.32 9.48 0.96
C SER A 61 -13.60 9.03 0.23
N ILE A 62 -13.94 7.74 0.30
CA ILE A 62 -15.16 7.21 -0.33
C ILE A 62 -16.41 7.70 0.41
N HIS A 63 -16.39 7.66 1.74
CA HIS A 63 -17.50 8.10 2.59
C HIS A 63 -17.80 9.59 2.42
N ASP A 64 -16.78 10.43 2.32
CA ASP A 64 -16.93 11.87 2.11
C ASP A 64 -17.45 12.18 0.70
N THR A 65 -16.98 11.43 -0.32
CA THR A 65 -17.49 11.55 -1.69
C THR A 65 -18.98 11.15 -1.78
N ALA A 66 -19.42 10.17 -1.00
CA ALA A 66 -20.82 9.73 -0.98
C ALA A 66 -21.78 10.70 -0.25
N LYS A 67 -21.24 11.67 0.49
CA LYS A 67 -22.01 12.70 1.21
C LYS A 67 -22.07 14.05 0.51
N ALA A 68 -21.24 14.27 -0.51
CA ALA A 68 -21.20 15.49 -1.33
C ALA A 68 -22.18 15.40 -2.50
#